data_AF-A0A0G8EPW4-F1
#
_entry.id   AF-A0A0G8EPW4-F1
#
_cell.length_a   1.000
_cell.length_b   1.000
_cell.length_c   1.000
_cell.angle_alpha   90.00
_cell.angle_beta   90.00
_cell.angle_gamma   90.00
#
_symmetry.space_group_name_H-M   'P 1'
#
loop_
_entity.id
_entity.type
_entity.pdbx_description
1 polymer ?
#
loop_
_entity_poly.entity_id
_entity_poly.type
_entity_poly.pdbx_seq_one_letter_code
_entity_poly.pdbx_strand_id
1 'polypeptide(L)'
;MYQVKGYFSSLKGSHYDIEKQQGEFVKNHPYLIPQFIQQEHLVSDNYWTESRNILNQYCPGINEEIEGFCEVLKIPARNLMYYYQTLLKAGCSHCVVLPKKTDSKHTYVLRNYDLSPKIDDMRFCSTHVEGAYVHSGFSTFYFGRTEGVN
;
A
#
# COMPACT_ATOMS: atom_id res chain seq x y z
N MET A 1 14.24 22.71 -1.43
CA MET A 1 14.22 21.39 -0.76
C MET A 1 12.76 21.08 -0.48
N TYR A 2 12.21 19.99 -1.02
CA TYR A 2 10.80 19.64 -0.80
C TYR A 2 10.68 18.94 0.56
N GLN A 3 9.75 19.40 1.40
CA GLN A 3 9.43 18.74 2.67
C GLN A 3 8.26 17.80 2.42
N VAL A 4 8.42 16.54 2.81
CA VAL A 4 7.40 15.50 2.65
C VAL A 4 7.05 14.97 4.04
N LYS A 5 5.75 14.89 4.35
CA LYS A 5 5.27 14.36 5.63
C LYS A 5 5.02 12.87 5.48
N GLY A 6 5.74 12.07 6.26
CA GLY A 6 5.49 10.64 6.37
C GLY A 6 4.69 10.28 7.61
N TYR A 7 4.14 9.07 7.62
CA TYR A 7 3.33 8.55 8.73
C TYR A 7 3.83 7.18 9.19
N PHE A 8 3.64 6.92 10.48
CA PHE A 8 3.75 5.58 11.05
C PHE A 8 2.36 5.10 11.44
N SER A 9 2.03 3.84 11.12
CA SER A 9 0.73 3.24 11.47
C SER A 9 0.93 1.89 12.13
N SER A 10 0.31 1.71 13.30
CA SER A 10 0.19 0.40 13.97
C SER A 10 -1.20 -0.14 13.68
N LEU A 11 -1.29 -1.23 12.92
CA LEU A 11 -2.52 -1.81 12.41
C LEU A 11 -2.70 -3.22 12.98
N LYS A 12 -3.86 -3.52 13.55
CA LYS A 12 -4.13 -4.82 14.19
C LYS A 12 -5.59 -5.24 14.04
N GLY A 13 -5.83 -6.53 13.79
CA GLY A 13 -7.17 -7.13 13.72
C GLY A 13 -7.32 -8.06 12.51
N SER A 14 -8.56 -8.32 12.09
CA SER A 14 -8.83 -8.91 10.79
C SER A 14 -8.41 -7.96 9.65
N HIS A 15 -8.33 -8.47 8.41
CA HIS A 15 -8.12 -7.62 7.23
C HIS A 15 -9.14 -6.47 7.18
N TYR A 16 -10.41 -6.78 7.44
CA TYR A 16 -11.48 -5.78 7.44
C TYR A 16 -11.33 -4.72 8.56
N ASP A 17 -10.95 -5.12 9.77
CA ASP A 17 -10.75 -4.18 10.89
C ASP A 17 -9.58 -3.23 10.67
N ILE A 18 -8.49 -3.75 10.08
CA ILE A 18 -7.33 -2.94 9.71
C ILE A 18 -7.75 -1.84 8.74
N GLU A 19 -8.62 -2.15 7.80
CA GLU A 19 -9.01 -1.23 6.73
C GLU A 19 -10.01 -0.19 7.19
N LYS A 20 -10.83 -0.52 8.16
CA LYS A 20 -11.58 0.48 8.92
C LYS A 20 -10.66 1.46 9.64
N GLN A 21 -9.57 0.99 10.26
CA GLN A 21 -8.58 1.89 10.89
C GLN A 21 -7.92 2.78 9.84
N GLN A 22 -7.61 2.25 8.66
CA GLN A 22 -7.04 3.01 7.56
C GLN A 22 -8.01 4.09 7.04
N GLY A 23 -9.28 3.73 6.83
CA GLY A 23 -10.33 4.65 6.41
C GLY A 23 -10.58 5.76 7.44
N GLU A 24 -10.66 5.42 8.73
CA GLU A 24 -10.84 6.41 9.80
C GLU A 24 -9.62 7.33 9.93
N PHE A 25 -8.40 6.81 9.69
CA PHE A 25 -7.22 7.65 9.62
C PHE A 25 -7.32 8.69 8.50
N VAL A 26 -7.73 8.31 7.29
CA VAL A 26 -7.88 9.26 6.17
C VAL A 26 -9.03 10.23 6.40
N LYS A 27 -10.13 9.77 7.01
CA LYS A 27 -11.26 10.64 7.41
C LYS A 27 -10.84 11.71 8.41
N ASN A 28 -9.92 11.39 9.32
CA ASN A 28 -9.32 12.35 10.26
C ASN A 28 -8.23 13.22 9.61
N HIS A 29 -7.83 12.93 8.38
CA HIS A 29 -6.87 13.71 7.59
C HIS A 29 -7.42 14.00 6.17
N PRO A 30 -8.49 14.80 6.03
CA PRO A 30 -9.19 14.97 4.74
C PRO A 30 -8.32 15.47 3.58
N TYR A 31 -7.20 16.15 3.86
CA TYR A 31 -6.23 16.58 2.85
C TYR A 31 -5.55 15.42 2.10
N LEU A 32 -5.64 14.19 2.62
CA LEU A 32 -5.15 12.98 1.96
C LEU A 32 -6.16 12.42 0.95
N ILE A 33 -7.46 12.71 1.09
CA ILE A 33 -8.53 12.16 0.23
C ILE A 33 -8.24 12.36 -1.27
N PRO A 34 -7.78 13.55 -1.75
CA PRO A 34 -7.49 13.74 -3.17
C PRO A 34 -6.44 12.79 -3.74
N GLN A 35 -5.55 12.20 -2.91
CA GLN A 35 -4.55 11.24 -3.36
C GLN A 35 -5.15 9.86 -3.68
N PHE A 36 -6.32 9.55 -3.10
CA PHE A 36 -6.99 8.26 -3.25
C PHE A 36 -8.07 8.27 -4.34
N ILE A 37 -8.55 9.43 -4.78
CA ILE A 37 -9.64 9.53 -5.75
C ILE A 37 -9.09 9.90 -7.12
N GLN A 38 -9.34 9.05 -8.11
CA GLN A 38 -9.09 9.39 -9.50
C GLN A 38 -10.29 10.15 -10.09
N GLN A 39 -10.05 11.39 -10.54
CA GLN A 39 -11.13 12.29 -10.99
C GLN A 39 -11.25 12.39 -12.52
N GLU A 40 -10.14 12.31 -13.26
CA GLU A 40 -10.12 12.62 -14.71
C GLU A 40 -10.02 11.38 -15.60
N HIS A 41 -9.32 10.34 -15.17
CA HIS A 41 -9.07 9.14 -15.98
C HIS A 41 -9.39 7.86 -15.20
N LEU A 42 -10.69 7.60 -15.00
CA LEU A 42 -11.15 6.32 -14.46
C LEU A 42 -10.71 5.18 -15.38
N VAL A 43 -10.32 4.06 -14.78
CA VAL A 43 -10.07 2.84 -15.54
C VAL A 43 -11.38 2.35 -16.17
N SER A 44 -11.30 1.72 -17.34
CA SER A 44 -12.47 1.10 -17.97
C SER A 44 -13.07 -0.02 -17.08
N ASP A 45 -14.36 -0.29 -17.21
CA ASP A 45 -15.05 -1.36 -16.46
C ASP A 45 -14.39 -2.73 -16.66
N ASN A 46 -13.93 -3.03 -17.89
CA ASN A 46 -13.21 -4.26 -18.19
C ASN A 46 -11.90 -4.36 -17.39
N TYR A 47 -11.10 -3.29 -17.42
CA TYR A 47 -9.84 -3.23 -16.67
C TYR A 47 -10.08 -3.34 -15.15
N TRP A 48 -11.09 -2.64 -14.64
CA TRP A 48 -11.46 -2.71 -13.21
C TRP A 48 -11.84 -4.14 -12.82
N THR A 49 -12.70 -4.78 -13.60
CA THR A 49 -13.15 -6.17 -13.37
C THR A 49 -11.99 -7.15 -13.43
N GLU A 50 -11.13 -7.05 -14.45
CA GLU A 50 -9.96 -7.92 -14.61
C GLU A 50 -8.96 -7.73 -13.47
N SER A 51 -8.69 -6.47 -13.08
CA SER A 51 -7.82 -6.15 -11.94
C SER A 51 -8.32 -6.80 -10.66
N ARG A 52 -9.63 -6.71 -10.37
CA ARG A 52 -10.23 -7.37 -9.20
C ARG A 52 -10.09 -8.89 -9.27
N ASN A 53 -10.27 -9.50 -10.44
CA ASN A 53 -10.12 -10.95 -10.61
C ASN A 53 -8.68 -11.41 -10.36
N ILE A 54 -7.68 -10.69 -10.89
CA ILE A 54 -6.25 -10.95 -10.66
C ILE A 54 -5.93 -10.82 -9.17
N LEU A 55 -6.39 -9.75 -8.51
CA LEU A 55 -6.16 -9.56 -7.09
C LEU A 55 -6.79 -10.67 -6.25
N ASN A 56 -8.01 -11.11 -6.56
CA ASN A 56 -8.65 -12.24 -5.86
C ASN A 56 -7.85 -13.54 -6.00
N GLN A 57 -7.23 -13.77 -7.15
CA GLN A 57 -6.47 -14.99 -7.41
C GLN A 57 -5.09 -14.99 -6.73
N TYR A 58 -4.36 -13.86 -6.79
CA TYR A 58 -2.94 -13.82 -6.40
C TYR A 58 -2.67 -13.06 -5.11
N CYS A 59 -3.58 -12.17 -4.70
CA CYS A 59 -3.48 -11.37 -3.48
C CYS A 59 -4.84 -11.37 -2.74
N PRO A 60 -5.34 -12.56 -2.33
CA PRO A 60 -6.63 -12.66 -1.66
C PRO A 60 -6.65 -11.77 -0.42
N GLY A 61 -7.74 -11.03 -0.23
CA GLY A 61 -7.91 -10.03 0.83
C GLY A 61 -7.83 -8.58 0.33
N ILE A 62 -6.99 -8.24 -0.66
CA ILE A 62 -6.81 -6.83 -1.10
C ILE A 62 -8.13 -6.17 -1.57
N ASN A 63 -9.00 -6.93 -2.24
CA ASN A 63 -10.29 -6.39 -2.65
C ASN A 63 -11.19 -6.11 -1.45
N GLU A 64 -11.20 -6.96 -0.42
CA GLU A 64 -11.94 -6.69 0.82
C GLU A 64 -11.35 -5.48 1.55
N GLU A 65 -10.03 -5.32 1.47
CA GLU A 65 -9.34 -4.19 2.06
C GLU A 65 -9.78 -2.85 1.45
N ILE A 66 -9.80 -2.80 0.13
CA ILE A 66 -10.29 -1.67 -0.64
C ILE A 66 -11.76 -1.34 -0.32
N GLU A 67 -12.64 -2.35 -0.24
CA GLU A 67 -14.06 -2.13 0.05
C GLU A 67 -14.27 -1.58 1.47
N GLY A 68 -13.56 -2.10 2.48
CA GLY A 68 -13.64 -1.60 3.85
C GLY A 68 -13.21 -0.14 3.99
N PHE A 69 -12.14 0.25 3.29
CA PHE A 69 -11.69 1.64 3.22
C PHE A 69 -12.72 2.55 2.53
N CYS A 70 -13.27 2.09 1.40
CA CYS A 70 -14.29 2.81 0.65
C CYS A 70 -15.60 2.98 1.42
N GLU A 71 -16.00 1.99 2.22
CA GLU A 71 -17.18 2.04 3.09
C GLU A 71 -17.06 3.21 4.09
N VAL A 72 -15.92 3.35 4.76
CA VAL A 72 -15.67 4.42 5.75
C VAL A 72 -15.69 5.80 5.10
N LEU A 73 -15.04 5.95 3.94
CA LEU A 73 -14.94 7.23 3.25
C LEU A 73 -16.14 7.56 2.37
N LYS A 74 -17.06 6.61 2.18
CA LYS A 74 -18.22 6.72 1.28
C LYS A 74 -17.81 7.04 -0.17
N ILE A 75 -16.75 6.41 -0.63
CA ILE A 75 -16.20 6.56 -2.00
C ILE A 75 -16.47 5.28 -2.78
N PRO A 76 -16.96 5.34 -4.04
CA PRO A 76 -17.07 4.16 -4.88
C PRO A 76 -15.69 3.53 -5.14
N ALA A 77 -15.52 2.23 -4.89
CA ALA A 77 -14.23 1.53 -5.08
C ALA A 77 -13.63 1.71 -6.49
N ARG A 78 -14.46 1.74 -7.53
CA ARG A 78 -14.02 1.98 -8.92
C ARG A 78 -13.30 3.32 -9.13
N ASN A 79 -13.52 4.29 -8.24
CA ASN A 79 -12.89 5.61 -8.31
C ASN A 79 -11.54 5.66 -7.60
N LEU A 80 -11.10 4.57 -6.96
CA LEU A 80 -9.82 4.57 -6.28
C LEU A 80 -8.67 4.67 -7.26
N MET A 81 -7.77 5.59 -6.97
CA MET A 81 -6.49 5.78 -7.65
C MET A 81 -5.67 4.49 -7.68
N TYR A 82 -5.84 3.60 -6.70
CA TYR A 82 -5.19 2.29 -6.63
C TYR A 82 -5.28 1.50 -7.95
N TYR A 83 -6.46 1.41 -8.56
CA TYR A 83 -6.64 0.69 -9.82
C TYR A 83 -6.02 1.41 -11.02
N TYR A 84 -5.88 2.73 -10.96
CA TYR A 84 -5.16 3.45 -12.01
C TYR A 84 -3.64 3.25 -11.88
N GLN A 85 -3.14 3.18 -10.65
CA GLN A 85 -1.71 3.05 -10.32
C GLN A 85 -1.13 1.71 -10.80
N THR A 86 -1.93 0.67 -10.92
CA THR A 86 -1.48 -0.62 -11.48
C THR A 86 -1.06 -0.53 -12.95
N LEU A 87 -1.40 0.56 -13.65
CA LEU A 87 -0.92 0.86 -15.00
C LEU A 87 0.47 1.52 -15.01
N LEU A 88 0.94 2.02 -13.87
CA LEU A 88 2.24 2.70 -13.78
C LEU A 88 3.37 1.69 -13.89
N LYS A 89 4.39 2.04 -14.66
CA LYS A 89 5.66 1.30 -14.70
C LYS A 89 6.66 1.99 -13.78
N ALA A 90 6.81 1.47 -12.57
CA ALA A 90 7.82 1.91 -11.63
C ALA A 90 9.14 1.13 -11.82
N GLY A 91 10.27 1.79 -11.56
CA GLY A 91 11.58 1.16 -11.45
C GLY A 91 11.94 0.90 -10.00
N CYS A 92 12.71 -0.17 -9.76
CA CYS A 92 13.42 -0.37 -8.50
C CYS A 92 14.71 -1.16 -8.76
N SER A 93 15.73 -0.91 -7.95
CA SER A 93 16.89 -1.79 -7.84
C SER A 93 16.91 -2.44 -6.47
N HIS A 94 17.34 -3.70 -6.43
CA HIS A 94 17.44 -4.48 -5.21
C HIS A 94 18.80 -5.16 -5.14
N CYS A 95 19.39 -5.18 -3.95
CA CYS A 95 20.69 -5.78 -3.71
C CYS A 95 20.68 -6.55 -2.38
N VAL A 96 21.34 -7.71 -2.37
CA VAL A 96 21.60 -8.48 -1.16
C VAL A 96 23.11 -8.71 -1.02
N VAL A 97 23.66 -8.34 0.13
CA VAL A 97 25.05 -8.61 0.49
C VAL A 97 25.06 -9.77 1.49
N LEU A 98 25.65 -10.89 1.07
CA LEU A 98 25.74 -12.10 1.89
C LEU A 98 26.64 -11.89 3.12
N PRO A 99 26.40 -12.60 4.24
CA PRO A 99 27.22 -12.52 5.45
C PRO A 99 28.74 -12.65 5.23
N LYS A 100 29.14 -13.52 4.30
CA LYS A 100 30.56 -13.73 3.96
C LYS A 100 31.25 -12.49 3.35
N LYS A 101 30.47 -11.53 2.88
CA LYS A 101 30.91 -10.27 2.28
C LYS A 101 30.74 -9.06 3.21
N THR A 102 30.33 -9.26 4.46
CA THR A 102 30.16 -8.19 5.46
C THR A 102 31.08 -8.41 6.66
N ASP A 103 31.56 -7.32 7.27
CA ASP A 103 32.38 -7.38 8.48
C ASP A 103 31.55 -7.87 9.68
N SER A 104 30.27 -7.47 9.73
CA SER A 104 29.35 -7.86 10.80
C SER A 104 28.83 -9.30 10.69
N LYS A 105 29.16 -10.04 9.62
CA LYS A 105 28.60 -11.38 9.31
C LYS A 105 27.07 -11.43 9.29
N HIS A 106 26.43 -10.30 8.98
CA HIS A 106 24.98 -10.22 8.77
C HIS A 106 24.68 -10.04 7.29
N THR A 107 23.48 -10.48 6.88
CA THR A 107 22.95 -10.19 5.55
C THR A 107 22.48 -8.74 5.51
N TYR A 108 22.90 -7.98 4.50
CA TYR A 108 22.31 -6.67 4.22
C TYR A 108 21.40 -6.78 3.02
N VAL A 109 20.21 -6.20 3.14
CA VAL A 109 19.22 -6.10 2.06
C VAL A 109 19.01 -4.62 1.78
N LEU A 110 19.18 -4.21 0.53
CA LEU A 110 19.03 -2.83 0.08
C LEU A 110 18.04 -2.79 -1.07
N ARG A 111 17.19 -1.76 -1.07
CA ARG A 111 16.25 -1.48 -2.16
C ARG A 111 16.12 0.03 -2.32
N ASN A 112 16.06 0.51 -3.56
CA ASN A 112 15.64 1.88 -3.88
C ASN A 112 14.35 1.84 -4.70
N TYR A 113 13.65 2.98 -4.72
CA TYR A 113 12.45 3.18 -5.54
C TYR A 113 12.68 4.35 -6.48
N ASP A 114 12.39 4.13 -7.75
CA ASP A 114 12.44 5.18 -8.76
C ASP A 114 11.02 5.76 -8.93
N LEU A 115 10.48 6.31 -7.84
CA LEU A 115 9.14 6.90 -7.78
C LEU A 115 9.18 8.28 -7.12
N SER A 116 8.30 9.19 -7.55
CA SER A 116 8.19 10.50 -6.94
C SER A 116 7.55 10.40 -5.55
N PRO A 117 8.07 11.13 -4.53
CA PRO A 117 7.41 11.21 -3.22
C PRO A 117 6.05 11.93 -3.27
N LYS A 118 5.63 12.45 -4.44
CA LYS A 118 4.26 12.96 -4.67
C LYS A 118 3.25 11.85 -4.93
N ILE A 119 3.72 10.68 -5.35
CA ILE A 119 2.89 9.53 -5.71
C ILE A 119 2.95 8.50 -4.57
N ASP A 120 4.09 8.40 -3.87
CA ASP A 120 4.23 7.54 -2.70
C ASP A 120 3.32 7.98 -1.54
N ASP A 121 2.80 7.02 -0.79
CA ASP A 121 1.93 7.27 0.36
C ASP A 121 2.70 7.69 1.63
N MET A 122 4.04 7.61 1.56
CA MET A 122 5.02 7.99 2.56
C MET A 122 4.74 7.39 3.93
N ARG A 123 4.24 6.15 3.96
CA ARG A 123 3.77 5.51 5.20
C ARG A 123 4.45 4.18 5.50
N PHE A 124 4.98 4.09 6.71
CA PHE A 124 5.53 2.87 7.29
C PHE A 124 4.53 2.24 8.26
N CYS A 125 4.24 0.96 8.08
CA CYS A 125 3.23 0.24 8.83
C CYS A 125 3.86 -0.87 9.68
N SER A 126 3.37 -1.07 10.90
CA SER A 126 3.51 -2.33 11.65
C SER A 126 2.15 -3.02 11.66
N THR A 127 2.04 -4.19 11.06
CA THR A 127 0.76 -4.84 10.74
C THR A 127 0.65 -6.20 11.43
N HIS A 128 -0.44 -6.38 12.17
CA HIS A 128 -0.71 -7.53 13.03
C HIS A 128 -2.06 -8.13 12.60
N VAL A 129 -2.06 -8.82 11.47
CA VAL A 129 -3.26 -9.50 10.94
C VAL A 129 -3.48 -10.80 11.71
N GLU A 130 -4.71 -11.07 12.12
CA GLU A 130 -5.08 -12.33 12.76
C GLU A 130 -4.78 -13.54 11.87
N GLY A 131 -4.09 -14.55 12.42
CA GLY A 131 -3.72 -15.76 11.68
C GLY A 131 -2.55 -15.60 10.70
N ALA A 132 -1.91 -14.43 10.64
CA ALA A 132 -0.73 -14.20 9.79
C ALA A 132 0.49 -13.75 10.60
N TYR A 133 1.65 -13.71 9.95
CA TYR A 133 2.86 -13.17 10.56
C TYR A 133 2.73 -11.66 10.78
N VAL A 134 3.18 -11.21 11.95
CA VAL A 134 3.41 -9.78 12.20
C VAL A 134 4.51 -9.32 11.26
N HIS A 135 4.27 -8.20 10.58
CA HIS A 135 5.25 -7.66 9.63
C HIS A 135 5.26 -6.14 9.67
N SER A 136 6.41 -5.55 9.34
CA SER A 136 6.56 -4.11 9.21
C SER A 136 7.12 -3.74 7.85
N GLY A 137 6.57 -2.72 7.21
CA GLY A 137 6.86 -2.41 5.82
C GLY A 137 6.18 -1.14 5.32
N PHE A 138 6.60 -0.62 4.18
CA PHE A 138 5.92 0.50 3.54
C PHE A 138 4.64 0.01 2.84
N SER A 139 3.58 0.81 2.90
CA SER A 139 2.33 0.49 2.19
C SER A 139 2.33 0.98 0.75
N THR A 140 1.36 0.51 -0.03
CA THR A 140 1.14 0.97 -1.41
C THR A 140 -0.24 1.56 -1.52
N PHE A 141 -0.37 2.89 -1.48
CA PHE A 141 -1.68 3.56 -1.42
C PHE A 141 -2.53 3.05 -0.27
N TYR A 142 -1.87 2.85 0.86
CA TYR A 142 -2.45 2.34 2.10
C TYR A 142 -2.85 0.86 2.06
N PHE A 143 -2.96 0.24 0.89
CA PHE A 143 -3.27 -1.18 0.70
C PHE A 143 -2.01 -2.00 0.44
N GLY A 144 -1.98 -3.26 0.90
CA GLY A 144 -0.82 -4.14 0.71
C GLY A 144 0.53 -3.55 1.18
N ARG A 145 1.63 -4.23 0.89
CA ARG A 145 2.99 -3.79 1.26
C ARG A 145 3.96 -4.00 0.09
N THR A 146 4.75 -2.99 -0.24
CA THR A 146 5.77 -3.06 -1.30
C THR A 146 6.97 -3.91 -0.87
N GLU A 147 7.34 -3.80 0.41
CA GLU A 147 8.40 -4.55 1.09
C GLU A 147 8.20 -4.48 2.59
N GLY A 148 8.91 -5.35 3.30
CA GLY A 148 8.94 -5.32 4.74
C GLY A 148 9.79 -6.43 5.32
N VAL A 149 9.70 -6.56 6.63
CA VAL A 149 10.31 -7.63 7.42
C VAL A 149 9.25 -8.21 8.34
N ASN A 150 9.30 -9.52 8.57
CA ASN A 150 8.52 -10.23 9.58
C ASN A 150 9.44 -10.83 10.66
#